data_AF-A0A941UUD0-F1
#
_entry.id   AF-A0A941UUD0-F1
#
_cell.length_a   1.000
_cell.length_b   1.000
_cell.length_c   1.000
_cell.angle_alpha   90.00
_cell.angle_beta   90.00
_cell.angle_gamma   90.00
#
_symmetry.space_group_name_H-M   'P 1'
#
loop_
_entity.id
_entity.type
_entity.pdbx_description
1 polymer ?
#
loop_
_entity_poly.entity_id
_entity_poly.type
_entity_poly.pdbx_seq_one_letter_code
_entity_poly.pdbx_strand_id
1 'polypeptide(L)' 'ELEHAFKFNDAVLRHLAIKMKKPVTTPSPMMKEEKAKSLTPAPAVEEKPVEQPAAATSE' A
#
# COMPACT_ATOMS: atom_id res chain seq x y z
N GLU A 1 -7.62 -18.23 9.70
CA GLU A 1 -8.04 -17.82 8.33
C GLU A 1 -6.98 -17.10 7.50
N LEU A 2 -6.59 -15.85 7.79
CA LEU A 2 -5.71 -15.07 6.88
C LEU A 2 -4.33 -15.70 6.62
N GLU A 3 -3.66 -16.20 7.65
CA GLU A 3 -2.36 -16.86 7.50
C GLU A 3 -2.45 -18.18 6.71
N HIS A 4 -3.54 -18.92 6.90
CA HIS A 4 -3.79 -20.15 6.16
C HIS A 4 -4.03 -19.85 4.66
N ALA A 5 -4.72 -18.75 4.35
CA ALA A 5 -4.93 -18.32 2.97
C ALA A 5 -3.62 -17.97 2.25
N PHE A 6 -2.65 -17.35 2.94
CA PHE A 6 -1.34 -17.05 2.35
C PHE A 6 -0.50 -18.30 2.08
N LYS A 7 -0.68 -19.38 2.83
CA LYS A 7 0.10 -20.61 2.66
C LYS A 7 -0.14 -21.33 1.33
N PHE A 8 -1.38 -21.26 0.83
CA PHE A 8 -1.82 -21.95 -0.39
C PHE A 8 -2.04 -21.02 -1.59
N ASN A 9 -1.72 -19.73 -1.43
CA ASN A 9 -1.78 -18.75 -2.51
C ASN A 9 -0.39 -18.61 -3.14
N ASP A 10 -0.27 -18.99 -4.41
CA ASP A 10 0.98 -18.98 -5.18
C ASP A 10 1.46 -17.58 -5.59
N ALA A 11 0.58 -16.58 -5.56
CA ALA A 11 0.95 -15.18 -5.77
C ALA A 11 1.73 -14.57 -4.58
N VAL A 12 1.73 -15.24 -3.42
CA VAL A 12 2.36 -14.73 -2.19
C VAL A 12 3.63 -15.54 -1.86
N LEU A 13 4.81 -14.93 -2.08
CA LEU A 13 6.10 -15.60 -1.87
C LEU A 13 6.59 -15.59 -0.42
N ARG A 14 6.26 -14.53 0.33
CA ARG A 14 6.67 -14.34 1.74
C ARG A 14 5.68 -13.39 2.42
N HIS A 15 5.25 -13.73 3.62
CA HIS A 15 4.39 -12.88 4.44
C HIS A 15 4.95 -12.70 5.85
N LEU A 16 4.56 -11.59 6.50
CA LEU A 16 4.87 -11.29 7.89
C LEU A 16 3.64 -10.65 8.54
N ALA A 17 3.19 -11.20 9.67
CA ALA A 17 2.12 -10.65 10.49
C ALA A 17 2.72 -10.06 11.77
N ILE A 18 2.40 -8.80 12.08
CA ILE A 18 2.91 -8.11 13.28
C ILE A 18 1.74 -7.52 14.06
N LYS A 19 1.70 -7.77 15.38
CA LYS A 19 0.72 -7.17 16.28
C LYS A 19 1.09 -5.72 16.61
N MET A 20 0.21 -4.80 16.29
CA MET A 20 0.34 -3.38 16.67
C MET A 20 -0.45 -3.09 17.94
N LYS A 21 0.05 -2.16 18.76
CA LYS A 21 -0.60 -1.75 20.02
C LYS A 21 -1.82 -0.84 19.78
N LYS A 22 -1.80 -0.07 18.69
CA LYS A 22 -2.84 0.88 18.26
C LYS A 22 -2.91 0.89 16.74
N PRO A 23 -4.01 1.36 16.13
CA PRO A 23 -4.10 1.58 14.68
C PRO A 23 -3.03 2.59 14.23
N VAL A 24 -2.30 2.26 13.16
CA VAL A 24 -1.32 3.17 12.55
C VAL A 24 -2.00 3.91 11.40
N THR A 25 -2.14 5.22 11.52
CA THR A 25 -2.81 6.08 10.52
C THR A 25 -1.86 7.08 9.85
N THR A 26 -0.61 7.13 10.30
CA THR A 26 0.42 7.98 9.69
C THR A 26 0.84 7.41 8.34
N PRO A 27 1.16 8.26 7.34
CA PRO A 27 1.65 7.79 6.05
C PRO A 27 2.96 7.00 6.22
N SER A 28 3.15 5.97 5.38
CA SER A 28 4.37 5.16 5.43
C SER A 28 5.59 6.00 5.01
N PRO A 29 6.76 5.84 5.66
CA PRO A 29 8.01 6.41 5.18
C PRO A 29 8.36 5.99 3.74
N MET A 30 7.86 4.83 3.29
CA MET A 30 8.05 4.37 1.92
C MET A 30 7.20 5.13 0.89
N MET A 31 6.22 5.94 1.32
CA MET A 31 5.39 6.75 0.41
C MET A 31 6.09 8.06 -0.03
N LYS A 32 7.34 8.32 0.36
CA LYS A 32 8.03 9.59 0.07
C LYS A 32 9.46 9.37 -0.45
N GLU A 33 9.73 9.98 -1.61
CA GLU A 33 11.05 10.19 -2.26
C GLU A 33 11.57 9.12 -3.24
N GLU A 34 10.77 8.73 -4.24
CA GLU A 34 11.27 8.03 -5.45
C GLU A 34 12.26 8.88 -6.31
N LYS A 35 12.62 10.10 -5.88
CA LYS A 35 13.52 10.98 -6.65
C LYS A 35 14.99 10.93 -6.24
N ALA A 36 15.38 10.21 -5.19
CA ALA A 36 16.76 10.29 -4.66
C ALA A 36 17.63 9.02 -4.81
N LYS A 37 17.19 7.98 -5.53
CA LYS A 37 18.07 6.83 -5.85
C LYS A 37 17.77 6.15 -7.18
N SER A 38 17.66 6.91 -8.26
CA SER A 38 17.66 6.37 -9.62
C SER A 38 19.08 6.01 -10.06
N LEU A 39 19.36 4.71 -10.24
CA LEU A 39 20.48 4.21 -11.06
C LEU A 39 20.03 3.73 -12.44
N THR A 40 18.85 4.16 -12.91
CA THR A 40 18.39 3.96 -14.30
C THR A 40 17.42 5.07 -14.70
N PRO A 41 17.52 5.66 -15.91
CA PRO A 41 16.59 6.68 -16.38
C PRO A 41 15.23 6.06 -16.73
N ALA A 42 14.16 6.64 -16.18
CA ALA A 42 12.77 6.32 -16.50
C ALA A 42 12.35 6.87 -17.87
N PRO A 43 11.19 6.43 -18.38
CA PRO A 43 10.20 7.38 -18.86
C PRO A 43 9.01 7.41 -17.89
N ALA A 44 8.59 8.63 -17.58
CA ALA A 44 7.46 8.96 -16.73
C ALA A 44 6.15 8.40 -17.31
N VAL A 45 5.31 7.85 -16.43
CA VAL A 45 3.87 7.68 -16.70
C VAL A 45 3.12 8.37 -15.56
N GLU A 46 2.15 9.16 -15.98
CA GLU A 46 1.55 10.31 -15.32
C GLU A 46 0.66 9.95 -14.12
N GLU A 47 0.69 10.81 -13.11
CA GLU A 47 -0.32 10.92 -12.07
C GLU A 47 -1.67 11.36 -12.67
N LYS A 48 -2.74 10.61 -12.38
CA LYS A 48 -4.11 11.14 -12.34
C LYS A 48 -4.64 11.06 -10.91
N PRO A 49 -4.98 12.19 -10.26
CA PRO A 49 -5.65 12.19 -8.97
C PRO A 49 -7.06 11.61 -9.14
N VAL A 50 -7.40 10.57 -8.37
CA VAL A 50 -8.80 10.26 -8.08
C VAL A 50 -9.07 10.69 -6.65
N GLU A 51 -9.71 11.85 -6.59
CA GLU A 51 -10.37 12.51 -5.50
C GLU A 51 -11.26 11.55 -4.67
N GLN A 52 -11.35 11.84 -3.38
CA GLN A 52 -12.43 11.35 -2.51
C GLN A 52 -13.81 11.65 -3.13
N PRO A 53 -14.84 10.90 -2.72
CA PRO A 53 -15.84 11.63 -1.96
C PRO A 53 -16.18 10.93 -0.63
N ALA A 54 -16.21 11.75 0.41
CA ALA A 54 -16.95 11.47 1.63
C ALA A 54 -18.44 11.78 1.42
N ALA A 55 -19.26 11.02 2.14
CA ALA A 55 -20.60 11.35 2.63
C ALA A 55 -21.85 11.05 1.75
N ALA A 56 -22.73 10.26 2.41
CA ALA A 56 -24.20 10.37 2.47
C ALA A 56 -25.08 9.68 1.42
N THR A 57 -25.57 8.48 1.78
CA THR A 57 -26.98 8.04 1.64
C THR A 57 -27.15 6.93 2.69
N SER A 58 -27.75 7.14 3.87
CA SER A 58 -29.18 7.29 4.17
C SER A 58 -30.02 6.14 3.64
N GLU A 59 -30.01 4.98 4.31
CA GLU A 59 -31.20 4.19 4.71
C GLU A 59 -30.81 3.18 5.80
#